data_AF-A0A1Q2YKR0-F1
#
_entry.id   AF-A0A1Q2YKR0-F1
#
_cell.length_a   1.000
_cell.length_b   1.000
_cell.length_c   1.000
_cell.angle_alpha   90.00
_cell.angle_beta   90.00
_cell.angle_gamma   90.00
#
_symmetry.space_group_name_H-M   'P 1'
#
loop_
_entity.id
_entity.type
_entity.pdbx_description
1 polymer ?
#
loop_
_entity_poly.entity_id
_entity_poly.type
_entity_poly.pdbx_seq_one_letter_code
_entity_poly.pdbx_strand_id
1 'polypeptide(L)'
;MYIWLDPAETTELAQANSRATIRKLYKNGSIVKKPTTVHSRAHARALAESKRGGRHMGYGKRKGTANARMPTQVLWMRRLRVLRRLLAKYRAAGKIDRHLYHTLYKSAKGNAFKHKRALVEHVIQAKAEALREKALQEEAEARRTRNKAARERRSARLAEKRDALLNQD
;
A
#
# COMPACT_ATOMS: atom_id res chain seq x y z
N MET A 1 29.84 -0.46 33.51
CA MET A 1 31.12 -1.13 33.18
C MET A 1 31.81 -1.37 34.51
N TYR A 2 32.06 -2.62 34.87
CA TYR A 2 32.71 -2.93 36.14
C TYR A 2 34.19 -3.21 35.86
N ILE A 3 35.05 -2.40 36.46
CA ILE A 3 36.49 -2.62 36.45
C ILE A 3 36.83 -3.46 37.68
N TRP A 4 37.63 -4.49 37.48
CA TRP A 4 38.20 -5.29 38.56
C TRP A 4 39.67 -4.90 38.72
N LEU A 5 40.08 -4.76 39.98
CA LEU A 5 41.43 -4.47 40.42
C LEU A 5 41.85 -5.66 41.27
N ASP A 6 43.03 -6.22 41.00
CA ASP A 6 43.54 -7.34 41.78
C ASP A 6 43.83 -6.94 43.23
N PRO A 7 43.17 -7.55 44.23
CA PRO A 7 43.44 -7.27 45.65
C PRO A 7 44.86 -7.65 46.09
N ALA A 8 45.55 -8.55 45.38
CA ALA A 8 46.92 -8.97 45.70
C ALA A 8 47.97 -7.93 45.30
N GLU A 9 47.70 -7.13 44.26
CA GLU A 9 48.64 -6.15 43.68
C GLU A 9 48.30 -4.71 44.07
N THR A 10 47.66 -4.51 45.23
CA THR A 10 47.18 -3.19 45.69
C THR A 10 48.29 -2.14 45.79
N THR A 11 49.51 -2.54 46.15
CA THR A 11 50.69 -1.67 46.23
C THR A 11 51.14 -1.16 44.86
N GLU A 12 51.21 -2.03 43.85
CA GLU A 12 51.59 -1.67 42.48
C GLU A 12 50.48 -0.85 41.79
N LEU A 13 49.23 -1.20 42.02
CA LEU A 13 48.07 -0.45 41.55
C LEU A 13 48.04 0.99 42.12
N ALA A 14 48.40 1.16 43.40
CA ALA A 14 48.45 2.48 44.04
C ALA A 14 49.58 3.39 43.50
N GLN A 15 50.68 2.81 43.02
CA GLN A 15 51.83 3.54 42.46
C GLN A 15 51.60 4.00 41.01
N ALA A 16 50.57 3.50 40.33
CA ALA A 16 50.28 3.81 38.93
C ALA A 16 49.62 5.19 38.74
N ASN A 17 50.44 6.24 38.67
CA ASN A 17 50.00 7.63 38.52
C ASN A 17 49.83 8.14 37.07
N SER A 18 50.15 7.32 36.05
CA SER A 18 50.06 7.71 34.64
C SER A 18 49.16 6.79 33.83
N ARG A 19 48.51 7.33 32.79
CA ARG A 19 47.68 6.53 31.86
C ARG A 19 48.50 5.47 31.09
N ALA A 20 49.81 5.68 30.96
CA ALA A 20 50.70 4.71 30.33
C ALA A 20 50.95 3.50 31.25
N THR A 21 51.11 3.72 32.56
CA THR A 21 51.24 2.64 33.57
C THR A 21 49.94 1.87 33.74
N ILE A 22 48.78 2.55 33.79
CA ILE A 22 47.46 1.87 33.82
C ILE A 22 47.24 0.96 32.60
N ARG A 23 47.70 1.37 31.40
CA ARG A 23 47.65 0.53 30.20
C ARG A 23 48.53 -0.72 30.30
N LYS A 24 49.71 -0.62 30.95
CA LYS A 24 50.57 -1.78 31.22
C LYS A 24 49.90 -2.75 32.21
N LEU A 25 49.31 -2.24 33.29
CA LEU A 25 48.58 -3.03 34.29
C LEU A 25 47.34 -3.73 33.70
N TYR A 26 46.61 -3.08 32.78
CA TYR A 26 45.53 -3.72 32.04
C TYR A 26 46.02 -4.85 31.11
N LYS A 27 47.19 -4.68 30.50
CA LYS A 27 47.79 -5.69 29.62
C LYS A 27 48.35 -6.88 30.40
N ASN A 28 48.87 -6.64 31.61
CA ASN A 28 49.44 -7.66 32.48
C ASN A 28 48.38 -8.45 33.27
N GLY A 29 47.15 -7.91 33.39
CA GLY A 29 46.01 -8.61 34.01
C GLY A 29 45.64 -8.12 35.41
N SER A 30 46.41 -7.20 36.01
CA SER A 30 46.14 -6.57 37.30
C SER A 30 44.86 -5.73 37.31
N ILE A 31 44.48 -5.21 36.14
CA ILE A 31 43.22 -4.50 35.90
C ILE A 31 42.43 -5.26 34.83
N VAL A 32 41.24 -5.75 35.16
CA VAL A 32 40.39 -6.51 34.23
C VAL A 32 39.06 -5.82 34.02
N LYS A 33 38.62 -5.71 32.77
CA LYS A 33 37.23 -5.36 32.47
C LYS A 33 36.37 -6.59 32.71
N LYS A 34 35.55 -6.57 33.76
CA LYS A 34 34.62 -7.68 34.01
C LYS A 34 33.65 -7.82 32.83
N PRO A 35 33.32 -9.06 32.42
CA PRO A 35 32.24 -9.25 31.45
C PRO A 35 30.96 -8.64 32.00
N THR A 36 30.17 -8.03 31.12
CA THR A 36 28.87 -7.49 31.51
C THR A 36 27.94 -8.63 31.89
N THR A 37 27.21 -8.49 33.00
CA THR A 37 26.14 -9.42 33.36
C THR A 37 25.16 -9.54 32.20
N VAL A 38 24.93 -10.77 31.75
CA VAL A 38 24.14 -11.04 30.54
C VAL A 38 22.66 -10.94 30.86
N HIS A 39 21.95 -10.08 30.13
CA HIS A 39 20.48 -10.08 30.09
C HIS A 39 19.99 -10.80 28.84
N SER A 40 19.71 -12.10 28.98
CA SER A 40 19.22 -12.92 27.87
C SER A 40 17.84 -12.47 27.40
N ARG A 41 17.65 -12.43 26.08
CA ARG A 41 16.35 -12.16 25.43
C ARG A 41 15.64 -13.43 24.96
N ALA A 42 16.14 -14.62 25.30
CA ALA A 42 15.60 -15.89 24.81
C ALA A 42 14.10 -16.05 25.11
N HIS A 43 13.70 -15.89 26.38
CA HIS A 43 12.30 -15.99 26.78
C HIS A 43 11.42 -14.89 26.16
N ALA A 44 11.93 -13.66 26.08
CA ALA A 44 11.20 -12.55 25.44
C ALA A 44 10.95 -12.82 23.95
N ARG A 45 11.91 -13.44 23.25
CA ARG A 45 11.77 -13.84 21.84
C ARG A 45 10.76 -14.97 21.67
N ALA A 46 10.87 -16.03 22.48
CA ALA A 46 9.91 -17.14 22.47
C ALA A 46 8.48 -16.66 22.74
N LEU A 47 8.29 -15.73 23.68
CA LEU A 47 6.98 -15.13 23.96
C LEU A 47 6.47 -14.25 22.81
N ALA A 48 7.36 -13.50 22.14
CA ALA A 48 6.96 -12.68 20.98
C ALA A 48 6.53 -13.55 19.79
N GLU A 49 7.21 -14.68 19.58
CA GLU A 49 6.85 -15.68 18.57
C GLU A 49 5.51 -16.35 18.90
N SER A 50 5.31 -16.77 20.14
CA SER A 50 4.03 -17.35 20.58
C SER A 50 2.86 -16.36 20.41
N LYS A 51 3.09 -15.08 20.72
CA LYS A 51 2.12 -13.99 20.48
C LYS A 51 1.86 -13.76 18.98
N ARG A 52 2.87 -13.88 18.12
CA ARG A 52 2.70 -13.80 16.66
C ARG A 52 1.82 -14.94 16.14
N GLY A 53 1.94 -16.13 16.74
CA GLY A 53 1.04 -17.27 16.52
C GLY A 53 -0.35 -17.12 17.15
N GLY A 54 -0.70 -15.96 17.72
CA GLY A 54 -2.03 -15.67 18.28
C GLY A 54 -2.21 -16.05 19.76
N ARG A 55 -1.19 -16.61 20.43
CA ARG A 55 -1.28 -16.98 21.84
C ARG A 55 -1.23 -15.75 22.74
N HIS A 56 -1.79 -15.86 23.96
CA HIS A 56 -1.81 -14.78 24.96
C HIS A 56 -2.53 -13.47 24.52
N MET A 57 -3.48 -13.54 23.58
CA MET A 57 -4.25 -12.37 23.06
C MET A 57 -5.75 -12.35 23.46
N GLY A 58 -6.20 -13.32 24.25
CA GLY A 58 -7.59 -13.43 24.74
C GLY A 58 -8.01 -12.31 25.69
N TYR A 59 -9.30 -12.22 26.00
CA TYR A 59 -9.88 -11.11 26.78
C TYR A 59 -9.20 -10.89 28.14
N GLY A 60 -8.89 -11.96 28.89
CA GLY A 60 -8.21 -11.87 30.18
C GLY A 60 -6.78 -11.32 30.15
N LYS A 61 -6.16 -11.17 28.97
CA LYS A 61 -4.83 -10.53 28.81
C LYS A 61 -4.93 -9.08 28.31
N ARG A 62 -6.13 -8.56 28.04
CA ARG A 62 -6.36 -7.20 27.56
C ARG A 62 -6.64 -6.28 28.74
N LYS A 63 -5.74 -5.31 28.99
CA LYS A 63 -5.90 -4.32 30.07
C LYS A 63 -6.39 -2.94 29.60
N GLY A 64 -6.17 -2.60 28.33
CA GLY A 64 -6.57 -1.32 27.74
C GLY A 64 -7.73 -1.45 26.77
N THR A 65 -8.42 -0.33 26.49
CA THR A 65 -9.54 -0.26 25.54
C THR A 65 -9.10 -0.61 24.10
N ALA A 66 -10.06 -0.96 23.25
CA ALA A 66 -9.78 -1.29 21.85
C ALA A 66 -9.08 -0.13 21.10
N ASN A 67 -9.54 1.11 21.32
CA ASN A 67 -8.98 2.30 20.69
C ASN A 67 -7.56 2.62 21.20
N ALA A 68 -7.25 2.35 22.48
CA ALA A 68 -5.89 2.51 23.02
C ALA A 68 -4.91 1.48 22.44
N ARG A 69 -5.38 0.24 22.22
CA ARG A 69 -4.55 -0.85 21.65
C ARG A 69 -4.34 -0.68 20.15
N MET A 70 -5.38 -0.27 19.42
CA MET A 70 -5.36 -0.01 17.97
C MET A 70 -6.31 1.14 17.64
N PRO A 71 -5.80 2.37 17.49
CA PRO A 71 -6.64 3.54 17.24
C PRO A 71 -7.42 3.43 15.93
N THR A 72 -8.70 3.79 15.97
CA THR A 72 -9.60 3.78 14.79
C THR A 72 -9.08 4.68 13.67
N GLN A 73 -8.49 5.83 14.03
CA GLN A 73 -7.86 6.76 13.09
C GLN A 73 -6.71 6.10 12.31
N VAL A 74 -5.88 5.28 12.97
CA VAL A 74 -4.76 4.57 12.31
C VAL A 74 -5.30 3.54 11.32
N LEU A 75 -6.35 2.81 11.68
CA LEU A 75 -7.01 1.86 10.79
C LEU A 75 -7.61 2.56 9.56
N TRP A 76 -8.31 3.68 9.77
CA TRP A 76 -8.86 4.49 8.69
C TRP A 76 -7.78 5.03 7.75
N MET A 77 -6.69 5.59 8.31
CA MET A 77 -5.55 6.09 7.53
C MET A 77 -4.90 4.99 6.69
N ARG A 78 -4.61 3.82 7.29
CA ARG A 78 -4.00 2.67 6.59
C ARG A 78 -4.90 2.22 5.43
N ARG A 79 -6.18 2.02 5.68
CA ARG A 79 -7.15 1.60 4.66
C ARG A 79 -7.22 2.60 3.51
N LEU A 80 -7.41 3.88 3.83
CA LEU A 80 -7.61 4.93 2.84
C LEU A 80 -6.35 5.14 1.98
N ARG A 81 -5.15 5.08 2.58
CA ARG A 81 -3.87 5.10 1.84
C ARG A 81 -3.73 3.91 0.90
N VAL A 82 -4.11 2.70 1.32
CA VAL A 82 -4.08 1.50 0.47
C VAL A 82 -5.00 1.65 -0.74
N LEU A 83 -6.23 2.14 -0.54
CA LEU A 83 -7.20 2.36 -1.63
C LEU A 83 -6.70 3.41 -2.62
N ARG A 84 -6.23 4.57 -2.13
CA ARG A 84 -5.72 5.65 -3.00
C ARG A 84 -4.49 5.25 -3.78
N ARG A 85 -3.55 4.53 -3.16
CA ARG A 85 -2.37 4.01 -3.85
C ARG A 85 -2.75 3.03 -4.97
N LEU A 86 -3.77 2.19 -4.76
CA LEU A 86 -4.26 1.29 -5.81
C LEU A 86 -4.88 2.08 -6.98
N LEU A 87 -5.73 3.07 -6.70
CA LEU A 87 -6.33 3.92 -7.72
C LEU A 87 -5.26 4.67 -8.54
N ALA A 88 -4.25 5.23 -7.88
CA ALA A 88 -3.14 5.91 -8.54
C ALA A 88 -2.37 4.96 -9.47
N LYS A 89 -2.08 3.74 -9.01
CA LYS A 89 -1.44 2.70 -9.83
C LYS A 89 -2.30 2.31 -11.04
N TYR A 90 -3.61 2.14 -10.86
CA TYR A 90 -4.51 1.76 -11.95
C TYR A 90 -4.63 2.85 -13.01
N ARG A 91 -4.66 4.12 -12.58
CA ARG A 91 -4.66 5.27 -13.48
C ARG A 91 -3.36 5.36 -14.28
N ALA A 92 -2.21 5.23 -13.61
CA ALA A 92 -0.91 5.26 -14.27
C ALA A 92 -0.73 4.12 -15.28
N ALA A 93 -1.30 2.95 -15.00
CA ALA A 93 -1.28 1.80 -15.90
C ALA A 93 -2.39 1.83 -16.98
N GLY A 94 -3.18 2.92 -17.09
CA GLY A 94 -4.28 3.03 -18.05
C GLY A 94 -5.45 2.06 -17.82
N LYS A 95 -5.51 1.37 -16.68
CA LYS A 95 -6.61 0.44 -16.37
C LYS A 95 -7.92 1.17 -16.09
N ILE A 96 -7.83 2.40 -15.58
CA ILE A 96 -8.95 3.32 -15.35
C ILE A 96 -8.59 4.68 -15.95
N ASP A 97 -9.60 5.40 -16.42
CA ASP A 97 -9.45 6.76 -16.92
C ASP A 97 -9.48 7.80 -15.78
N ARG A 98 -9.27 9.07 -16.13
CA ARG A 98 -9.24 10.19 -15.16
C ARG A 98 -10.61 10.42 -14.52
N HIS A 99 -11.72 10.24 -15.24
CA HIS A 99 -13.06 10.50 -14.72
C HIS A 99 -13.46 9.42 -13.72
N LEU A 100 -13.30 8.14 -14.06
CA LEU A 100 -13.56 7.04 -13.12
C LEU A 100 -12.65 7.12 -11.89
N TYR A 101 -11.38 7.50 -12.06
CA TYR A 101 -10.47 7.72 -10.95
C TYR A 101 -11.01 8.76 -9.94
N HIS A 102 -11.47 9.91 -10.42
CA HIS A 102 -11.94 10.99 -9.55
C HIS A 102 -13.20 10.61 -8.76
N THR A 103 -14.15 9.94 -9.41
CA THR A 103 -15.35 9.41 -8.78
C THR A 103 -14.98 8.40 -7.69
N LEU A 104 -14.16 7.40 -8.02
CA LEU A 104 -13.71 6.38 -7.07
C LEU A 104 -12.88 6.96 -5.92
N TYR A 105 -12.10 8.02 -6.17
CA TYR A 105 -11.32 8.69 -5.14
C TYR A 105 -12.22 9.35 -4.07
N LYS A 106 -13.30 10.02 -4.50
CA LYS A 106 -14.30 10.58 -3.59
C LYS A 106 -15.08 9.48 -2.87
N SER A 107 -15.50 8.42 -3.57
CA SER A 107 -16.19 7.27 -2.94
C SER A 107 -15.32 6.54 -1.92
N ALA A 108 -14.01 6.42 -2.16
CA ALA A 108 -13.07 5.88 -1.20
C ALA A 108 -12.92 6.76 0.06
N LYS A 109 -12.97 8.10 -0.08
CA LYS A 109 -13.04 9.03 1.06
C LYS A 109 -14.35 8.85 1.83
N GLY A 110 -15.46 8.62 1.12
CA GLY A 110 -16.79 8.38 1.66
C GLY A 110 -17.04 6.99 2.25
N ASN A 111 -16.01 6.16 2.47
CA ASN A 111 -16.15 4.84 3.10
C ASN A 111 -17.01 3.83 2.32
N ALA A 112 -17.22 4.03 1.00
CA ALA A 112 -17.93 3.07 0.15
C ALA A 112 -17.22 1.72 0.07
N PHE A 113 -15.88 1.71 0.15
CA PHE A 113 -15.07 0.50 0.05
C PHE A 113 -14.49 0.10 1.42
N LYS A 114 -14.83 -1.10 1.90
CA LYS A 114 -14.35 -1.62 3.20
C LYS A 114 -12.91 -2.13 3.16
N HIS A 115 -12.46 -2.66 2.02
CA HIS A 115 -11.12 -3.19 1.83
C HIS A 115 -10.73 -3.15 0.34
N LYS A 116 -9.46 -3.41 0.05
CA LYS A 116 -8.90 -3.36 -1.33
C LYS A 116 -9.67 -4.22 -2.32
N ARG A 117 -10.09 -5.43 -1.91
CA ARG A 117 -10.83 -6.37 -2.79
C ARG A 117 -12.14 -5.78 -3.33
N ALA A 118 -12.97 -5.18 -2.46
CA ALA A 118 -14.23 -4.54 -2.85
C ALA A 118 -14.02 -3.41 -3.88
N LEU A 119 -12.93 -2.64 -3.75
CA LEU A 119 -12.60 -1.63 -4.76
C LEU A 119 -12.22 -2.26 -6.10
N VAL A 120 -11.46 -3.36 -6.09
CA VAL A 120 -11.08 -4.06 -7.32
C VAL A 120 -12.30 -4.65 -8.02
N GLU A 121 -13.17 -5.33 -7.27
CA GLU A 121 -14.43 -5.90 -7.78
C GLU A 121 -15.29 -4.82 -8.42
N HIS A 122 -15.48 -3.68 -7.75
CA HIS A 122 -16.23 -2.55 -8.29
C HIS A 122 -15.60 -1.97 -9.57
N VAL A 123 -14.27 -1.89 -9.66
CA VAL A 123 -13.60 -1.42 -10.88
C VAL A 123 -13.84 -2.39 -12.04
N ILE A 124 -13.77 -3.71 -11.79
CA ILE A 124 -14.01 -4.73 -12.82
C ILE A 124 -15.45 -4.61 -13.33
N GLN A 125 -16.42 -4.54 -12.42
CA GLN A 125 -17.82 -4.40 -12.78
C GLN A 125 -18.10 -3.12 -13.57
N ALA A 126 -17.63 -1.96 -13.08
CA ALA A 126 -17.82 -0.68 -13.77
C ALA A 126 -17.21 -0.66 -15.17
N LYS A 127 -16.05 -1.31 -15.36
CA LYS A 127 -15.44 -1.46 -16.70
C LYS A 127 -16.26 -2.36 -17.61
N ALA A 128 -16.81 -3.45 -17.10
CA ALA A 128 -17.64 -4.36 -17.88
C ALA A 128 -18.96 -3.70 -18.28
N GLU A 129 -19.52 -2.83 -17.44
CA GLU A 129 -20.70 -2.02 -17.77
C GLU A 129 -20.37 -0.98 -18.85
N ALA A 130 -19.30 -0.20 -18.68
CA ALA A 130 -18.87 0.79 -19.67
C ALA A 130 -18.55 0.17 -21.05
N LEU A 131 -17.95 -1.03 -21.08
CA LEU A 131 -17.68 -1.74 -22.33
C LEU A 131 -18.98 -2.18 -23.02
N ARG A 132 -19.96 -2.66 -22.25
CA ARG A 132 -21.28 -3.04 -22.78
C ARG A 132 -22.02 -1.84 -23.36
N GLU A 133 -22.05 -0.72 -22.64
CA GLU A 133 -22.64 0.53 -23.12
C GLU A 133 -21.98 1.02 -24.40
N LYS A 134 -20.65 0.98 -24.47
CA LYS A 134 -19.90 1.36 -25.66
C LYS A 134 -20.26 0.48 -26.87
N ALA A 135 -20.33 -0.84 -26.70
CA ALA A 135 -20.68 -1.75 -27.78
C ALA A 135 -22.09 -1.49 -28.34
N LEU A 136 -23.07 -1.23 -27.45
CA LEU A 136 -24.44 -0.89 -27.86
C LEU A 136 -24.49 0.45 -28.61
N GLN A 137 -23.72 1.43 -28.17
CA GLN A 137 -23.64 2.74 -28.83
C GLN A 137 -23.02 2.62 -30.23
N GLU A 138 -21.92 1.88 -30.36
CA GLU A 138 -21.25 1.61 -31.63
C GLU A 138 -22.18 0.89 -32.61
N GLU A 139 -22.96 -0.09 -32.15
CA GLU A 139 -23.96 -0.77 -32.98
C GLU A 139 -25.06 0.18 -33.45
N ALA A 140 -25.59 1.02 -32.54
CA ALA A 140 -26.61 2.02 -32.86
C ALA A 140 -26.11 3.08 -33.85
N GLU A 141 -24.85 3.51 -33.72
CA GLU A 141 -24.20 4.45 -34.65
C GLU A 141 -23.93 3.81 -36.01
N ALA A 142 -23.48 2.54 -36.05
CA ALA A 142 -23.33 1.78 -37.28
C ALA A 142 -24.66 1.63 -38.04
N ARG A 143 -25.77 1.41 -37.33
CA ARG A 143 -27.11 1.36 -37.92
C ARG A 143 -27.54 2.73 -38.47
N ARG A 144 -27.29 3.81 -37.71
CA ARG A 144 -27.61 5.19 -38.12
C ARG A 144 -26.83 5.62 -39.36
N THR A 145 -25.52 5.36 -39.40
CA THR A 145 -24.64 5.69 -40.52
C THR A 145 -25.01 4.90 -41.77
N ARG A 146 -25.28 3.59 -41.65
CA ARG A 146 -25.77 2.76 -42.77
C ARG A 146 -27.07 3.30 -43.36
N ASN A 147 -28.03 3.67 -42.50
CA ASN A 147 -29.31 4.24 -42.93
C ASN A 147 -29.16 5.62 -43.58
N LYS A 148 -28.23 6.45 -43.08
CA LYS A 148 -27.90 7.75 -43.68
C LYS A 148 -27.30 7.57 -45.08
N ALA A 149 -26.29 6.71 -45.21
CA ALA A 149 -25.66 6.40 -46.50
C ALA A 149 -26.63 5.76 -47.51
N ALA A 150 -27.60 4.98 -47.06
CA ALA A 150 -28.66 4.45 -47.93
C ALA A 150 -29.61 5.57 -48.43
N ARG A 151 -29.96 6.51 -47.55
CA ARG A 151 -30.76 7.69 -47.93
C ARG A 151 -30.04 8.60 -48.92
N GLU A 152 -28.77 8.91 -48.66
CA GLU A 152 -27.93 9.73 -49.54
C GLU A 152 -27.75 9.10 -50.93
N ARG A 153 -27.51 7.78 -51.00
CA ARG A 153 -27.47 7.05 -52.28
C ARG A 153 -28.80 7.11 -53.03
N ARG A 154 -29.94 7.02 -52.32
CA ARG A 154 -31.26 7.13 -52.94
C ARG A 154 -31.53 8.53 -53.48
N SER A 155 -31.18 9.57 -52.72
CA SER A 155 -31.34 10.96 -53.18
C SER A 155 -30.44 11.27 -54.38
N ALA A 156 -29.19 10.81 -54.36
CA ALA A 156 -28.26 10.96 -55.47
C ALA A 156 -28.81 10.29 -56.75
N ARG A 157 -29.28 9.05 -56.65
CA ARG A 157 -29.89 8.33 -57.79
C ARG A 157 -31.14 9.04 -58.34
N LEU A 158 -31.96 9.64 -57.48
CA LEU A 158 -33.14 10.41 -57.92
C LEU A 158 -32.75 11.73 -58.60
N ALA A 159 -31.71 12.41 -58.10
CA ALA A 159 -31.17 13.62 -58.72
C ALA A 159 -30.56 13.31 -60.09
N GLU A 160 -29.69 12.30 -60.19
CA GLU A 160 -29.13 11.82 -61.46
C GLU A 160 -30.23 11.48 -62.48
N LYS A 161 -31.30 10.78 -62.04
CA LYS A 161 -32.44 10.47 -62.91
C LYS A 161 -33.18 11.73 -63.39
N ARG A 162 -33.33 12.74 -62.54
CA ARG A 162 -33.97 14.01 -62.88
C ARG A 162 -33.13 14.80 -63.88
N ASP A 163 -31.83 14.90 -63.65
CA ASP A 163 -30.90 15.61 -64.54
C ASP A 163 -30.79 14.92 -65.89
N ALA A 164 -30.78 13.58 -65.94
CA ALA A 164 -30.80 12.82 -67.18
C ALA A 164 -32.06 13.06 -68.01
N LEU A 165 -33.22 13.25 -67.35
CA LEU A 165 -34.49 13.56 -68.04
C LEU A 165 -34.47 14.97 -68.64
N LEU A 166 -33.97 15.96 -67.90
CA LEU A 166 -33.86 17.36 -68.36
C LEU A 166 -32.85 17.56 -69.50
N ASN A 167 -31.85 16.68 -69.62
CA ASN A 167 -30.84 16.75 -70.67
C ASN A 167 -31.21 15.94 -71.94
N GLN A 168 -32.35 15.24 -71.95
CA GLN A 168 -32.86 14.49 -73.11
C GLN A 168 -33.92 15.26 -73.92
N ASP A 169 -34.43 16.38 -73.39
CA ASP A 169 -35.27 17.37 -74.07
C ASP A 169 -34.38 18.49 -74.69
#